data_AF-A0AB73INV3-F1
#
_entry.id   AF-A0AB73INV3-F1
#
_cell.length_a   1.000
_cell.length_b   1.000
_cell.length_c   1.000
_cell.angle_alpha   90.00
_cell.angle_beta   90.00
_cell.angle_gamma   90.00
#
_symmetry.space_group_name_H-M   'P 1'
#
loop_
_entity.id
_entity.type
_entity.pdbx_description
1 polymer ?
#
loop_
_entity_poly.entity_id
_entity_poly.type
_entity_poly.pdbx_seq_one_letter_code
_entity_poly.pdbx_strand_id
1 'polypeptide(L)'
;MSNEVELSRFPSWRQAVQDFLREFKYGDLVPHEWLAEHFGTPVIDEDESLTAGDYRRRQFEWLQNIESFKAELLRDHSVLLQAVRGEGYRWVPPHEQTRIAEDAFQKDAGRAFRSAAYKLKHVRLSELTDDQRRENVDAVTKLASMRSMHRKQLR
;
A
#
# COMPACT_ATOMS: atom_id res chain seq x y z
N MET A 1 32.13 -31.72 0.64
CA MET A 1 31.71 -31.75 2.06
C MET A 1 32.45 -30.61 2.72
N SER A 2 31.88 -29.42 2.87
CA SER A 2 30.68 -29.15 3.67
C SER A 2 29.85 -28.06 2.99
N ASN A 3 28.60 -28.38 2.66
CA ASN A 3 27.63 -27.44 2.11
C ASN A 3 26.40 -27.60 2.98
N GLU A 4 26.37 -26.91 4.12
CA GLU A 4 25.23 -26.95 5.02
C GLU A 4 25.33 -25.76 5.98
N VAL A 5 24.24 -25.00 6.04
CA VAL A 5 23.96 -23.94 7.02
C VAL A 5 24.48 -22.53 6.66
N GLU A 6 24.15 -22.00 5.48
CA GLU A 6 23.87 -20.55 5.37
C GLU A 6 22.46 -20.32 5.94
N LEU A 7 22.39 -20.22 7.27
CA LEU A 7 21.19 -19.86 8.00
C LEU A 7 20.58 -18.59 7.39
N SER A 8 19.35 -18.75 6.88
CA SER A 8 18.36 -17.71 6.64
C SER A 8 18.24 -16.74 7.84
N ARG A 9 19.17 -15.79 7.95
CA ARG A 9 19.18 -14.71 8.96
C ARG A 9 18.43 -13.47 8.50
N PHE A 10 17.91 -13.48 7.29
CA PHE A 10 17.18 -12.37 6.71
C PHE A 10 15.68 -12.67 6.72
N PRO A 11 14.82 -11.65 6.94
CA PRO A 11 13.39 -11.81 6.76
C PRO A 11 13.08 -12.41 5.38
N SER A 12 12.05 -13.27 5.29
CA SER A 12 11.69 -13.98 4.05
C SER A 12 11.53 -13.04 2.84
N TRP A 13 10.98 -11.86 3.07
CA TRP A 13 10.82 -10.83 2.04
C TRP A 13 12.14 -10.34 1.41
N ARG A 14 13.30 -10.39 2.10
CA ARG A 14 14.60 -10.01 1.50
C ARG A 14 15.09 -11.05 0.50
N GLN A 15 14.92 -12.32 0.83
CA GLN A 15 15.23 -13.40 -0.11
C GLN A 15 14.32 -13.29 -1.35
N ALA A 16 13.04 -13.01 -1.12
CA ALA A 16 12.08 -12.75 -2.20
C ALA A 16 12.52 -11.60 -3.12
N VAL A 17 13.14 -10.52 -2.61
CA VAL A 17 13.68 -9.44 -3.46
C VAL A 17 14.74 -9.99 -4.43
N GLN A 18 15.66 -10.81 -3.93
CA GLN A 18 16.74 -11.37 -4.76
C GLN A 18 16.19 -12.31 -5.83
N ASP A 19 15.22 -13.15 -5.47
CA ASP A 19 14.61 -14.10 -6.39
C ASP A 19 13.74 -13.37 -7.42
N PHE A 20 12.99 -12.36 -7.00
CA PHE A 20 12.22 -11.50 -7.90
C PHE A 20 13.09 -10.86 -8.99
N LEU A 21 14.25 -10.31 -8.63
CA LEU A 21 15.15 -9.64 -9.59
C LEU A 21 15.78 -10.61 -10.60
N ARG A 22 15.82 -11.90 -10.29
CA ARG A 22 16.31 -12.94 -11.21
C ARG A 22 15.22 -13.46 -12.14
N GLU A 23 13.99 -13.55 -11.63
CA GLU A 23 12.87 -14.23 -12.29
C GLU A 23 12.00 -13.31 -13.13
N PHE A 24 11.82 -12.06 -12.72
CA PHE A 24 10.89 -11.12 -13.37
C PHE A 24 11.62 -10.01 -14.12
N LYS A 25 10.90 -9.36 -15.03
CA LYS A 25 11.33 -8.19 -15.78
C LYS A 25 10.21 -7.15 -15.85
N TYR A 26 10.53 -5.99 -16.42
CA TYR A 26 9.55 -4.94 -16.69
C TYR A 26 8.35 -5.47 -17.46
N GLY A 27 7.15 -5.13 -16.97
CA GLY A 27 5.88 -5.53 -17.54
C GLY A 27 5.33 -6.84 -16.98
N ASP A 28 6.16 -7.68 -16.36
CA ASP A 28 5.71 -8.96 -15.83
C ASP A 28 4.78 -8.80 -14.63
N LEU A 29 3.86 -9.74 -14.50
CA LEU A 29 2.96 -9.89 -13.37
C LEU A 29 3.58 -10.86 -12.36
N VAL A 30 3.81 -10.39 -11.14
CA VAL A 30 4.16 -11.21 -9.98
C VAL A 30 2.87 -11.69 -9.33
N PRO A 31 2.53 -12.99 -9.41
CA PRO A 31 1.30 -13.51 -8.84
C PRO A 31 1.31 -13.47 -7.30
N HIS A 32 0.13 -13.36 -6.69
CA HIS A 32 0.02 -13.50 -5.23
C HIS A 32 0.53 -14.84 -4.71
N GLU A 33 0.38 -15.92 -5.47
CA GLU A 33 0.86 -17.26 -5.11
C GLU A 33 2.38 -17.31 -4.98
N TRP A 34 3.10 -16.74 -5.95
CA TRP A 34 4.55 -16.62 -5.90
C TRP A 34 5.01 -15.85 -4.65
N LEU A 35 4.35 -14.73 -4.34
CA LEU A 35 4.63 -13.95 -3.12
C LEU A 35 4.33 -14.74 -1.84
N ALA A 36 3.23 -15.49 -1.82
CA ALA A 36 2.82 -16.31 -0.69
C ALA A 36 3.84 -17.40 -0.37
N GLU A 37 4.32 -18.09 -1.39
CA GLU A 37 5.40 -19.07 -1.29
C GLU A 37 6.69 -18.43 -0.76
N HIS A 38 7.13 -17.33 -1.38
CA HIS A 38 8.40 -16.67 -1.02
C HIS A 38 8.37 -15.98 0.34
N PHE A 39 7.20 -15.58 0.83
CA PHE A 39 7.04 -15.06 2.19
C PHE A 39 6.92 -16.13 3.26
N GLY A 40 6.83 -17.42 2.88
CA GLY A 40 6.61 -18.53 3.81
C GLY A 40 5.17 -18.58 4.33
N THR A 41 4.22 -18.06 3.56
CA THR A 41 2.79 -18.04 3.86
C THR A 41 1.97 -18.63 2.70
N PRO A 42 2.21 -19.89 2.29
CA PRO A 42 1.55 -20.50 1.12
C PRO A 42 0.05 -20.68 1.36
N VAL A 43 -0.77 -20.53 0.31
CA VAL A 43 -2.23 -20.60 0.37
C VAL A 43 -2.68 -21.83 1.17
N ILE A 44 -3.63 -21.62 2.08
CA ILE A 44 -4.16 -22.68 2.92
C ILE A 44 -5.25 -23.40 2.12
N ASP A 45 -5.15 -24.73 2.05
CA ASP A 45 -6.14 -25.58 1.40
C ASP A 45 -7.50 -25.44 2.08
N GLU A 46 -8.60 -25.63 1.32
CA GLU A 46 -9.98 -25.46 1.81
C GLU A 46 -10.31 -26.33 3.04
N ASP A 47 -9.55 -27.39 3.28
CA ASP A 47 -9.72 -28.34 4.38
C ASP A 47 -9.08 -27.89 5.71
N GLU A 48 -8.26 -26.83 5.70
CA GLU A 48 -7.62 -26.30 6.91
C GLU A 48 -8.44 -25.15 7.53
N SER A 49 -9.19 -25.45 8.60
CA SER A 49 -9.91 -24.43 9.35
C SER A 49 -8.96 -23.64 10.27
N LEU A 50 -8.57 -22.44 9.86
CA LEU A 50 -7.87 -21.50 10.74
C LEU A 50 -8.79 -20.93 11.82
N THR A 51 -8.25 -20.72 13.02
CA THR A 51 -8.94 -19.87 14.00
C THR A 51 -8.95 -18.41 13.52
N ALA A 52 -9.93 -17.62 13.97
CA ALA A 52 -10.01 -16.19 13.64
C ALA A 52 -8.79 -15.38 14.15
N GLY A 53 -8.05 -15.90 15.13
CA GLY A 53 -6.79 -15.31 15.61
C GLY A 53 -5.63 -15.58 14.66
N ASP A 54 -5.50 -16.83 14.21
CA ASP A 54 -4.43 -17.25 13.30
C ASP A 54 -4.59 -16.61 11.93
N TYR A 55 -5.82 -16.50 11.44
CA TYR A 55 -6.13 -15.79 10.20
C TYR A 55 -5.70 -14.32 10.27
N ARG A 56 -6.00 -13.62 11.36
CA ARG A 56 -5.59 -12.21 11.55
C ARG A 56 -4.08 -12.05 11.61
N ARG A 57 -3.40 -12.91 12.37
CA ARG A 57 -1.93 -12.86 12.47
C ARG A 57 -1.29 -13.04 11.09
N ARG A 58 -1.76 -14.01 10.33
CA ARG A 58 -1.31 -14.27 8.96
C ARG A 58 -1.57 -13.09 8.02
N GLN A 59 -2.72 -12.42 8.13
CA GLN A 59 -2.99 -11.20 7.37
C GLN A 59 -2.00 -10.08 7.69
N PHE A 60 -1.64 -9.89 8.97
CA PHE A 60 -0.65 -8.89 9.37
C PHE A 60 0.75 -9.24 8.87
N GLU A 61 1.16 -10.51 8.98
CA GLU A 61 2.45 -10.99 8.46
C GLU A 61 2.54 -10.77 6.95
N TRP A 62 1.49 -11.11 6.20
CA TRP A 62 1.39 -10.84 4.77
C TRP A 62 1.56 -9.35 4.46
N LEU A 63 0.78 -8.48 5.14
CA LEU A 63 0.84 -7.03 4.93
C LEU A 63 2.22 -6.46 5.26
N GLN A 64 2.86 -6.93 6.32
CA GLN A 64 4.20 -6.49 6.69
C GLN A 64 5.25 -6.92 5.64
N ASN A 65 5.19 -8.17 5.18
CA ASN A 65 6.13 -8.70 4.21
C ASN A 65 5.97 -8.02 2.85
N ILE A 66 4.76 -7.85 2.34
CA ILE A 66 4.53 -7.23 1.03
C ILE A 66 4.95 -5.76 1.02
N GLU A 67 4.70 -5.01 2.10
CA GLU A 67 5.13 -3.61 2.19
C GLU A 67 6.65 -3.48 2.31
N SER A 68 7.30 -4.38 3.07
CA SER A 68 8.77 -4.40 3.18
C SER A 68 9.43 -4.75 1.85
N PHE A 69 8.89 -5.75 1.15
CA PHE A 69 9.32 -6.17 -0.18
C PHE A 69 9.22 -5.03 -1.20
N LYS A 70 8.05 -4.38 -1.29
CA LYS A 70 7.83 -3.23 -2.18
C LYS A 70 8.76 -2.06 -1.85
N ALA A 71 8.99 -1.80 -0.56
CA ALA A 71 9.84 -0.70 -0.11
C ALA A 71 11.31 -0.94 -0.49
N GLU A 72 11.84 -2.15 -0.30
CA GLU A 72 13.22 -2.48 -0.68
C GLU A 72 13.41 -2.47 -2.21
N LEU A 73 12.47 -3.06 -2.95
CA LEU A 73 12.46 -2.98 -4.42
C LEU A 73 12.50 -1.54 -4.94
N LEU A 74 11.67 -0.66 -4.39
CA LEU A 74 11.65 0.73 -4.82
C LEU A 74 12.93 1.47 -4.41
N ARG A 75 13.32 1.39 -3.13
CA ARG A 75 14.41 2.19 -2.57
C ARG A 75 15.77 1.76 -3.11
N ASP A 76 16.02 0.46 -3.17
CA ASP A 76 17.37 -0.07 -3.41
C ASP A 76 17.54 -0.53 -4.87
N HIS A 77 16.44 -0.78 -5.59
CA HIS A 77 16.46 -1.29 -6.96
C HIS A 77 15.69 -0.43 -7.98
N SER A 78 15.08 0.69 -7.56
CA SER A 78 14.25 1.56 -8.43
C SER A 78 13.08 0.82 -9.11
N VAL A 79 12.60 -0.24 -8.47
CA VAL A 79 11.50 -1.07 -8.96
C VAL A 79 10.20 -0.63 -8.31
N LEU A 80 9.31 -0.06 -9.13
CA LEU A 80 7.94 0.23 -8.74
C LEU A 80 7.03 -0.93 -9.09
N LEU A 81 6.25 -1.40 -8.11
CA LEU A 81 5.21 -2.40 -8.30
C LEU A 81 3.82 -1.74 -8.32
N GLN A 82 3.00 -2.09 -9.30
CA GLN A 82 1.62 -1.65 -9.41
C GLN A 82 0.66 -2.82 -9.16
N ALA A 83 -0.24 -2.67 -8.19
CA ALA A 83 -1.23 -3.69 -7.89
C ALA A 83 -2.18 -3.92 -9.09
N VAL A 84 -2.34 -5.18 -9.47
CA VAL A 84 -3.33 -5.68 -10.45
C VAL A 84 -4.40 -6.44 -9.66
N ARG A 85 -5.64 -5.95 -9.74
CA ARG A 85 -6.72 -6.38 -8.85
C ARG A 85 -6.97 -7.88 -8.96
N GLY A 86 -6.76 -8.59 -7.86
CA GLY A 86 -7.02 -10.03 -7.74
C GLY A 86 -5.89 -10.92 -8.24
N GLU A 87 -4.91 -10.37 -8.94
CA GLU A 87 -3.87 -11.15 -9.62
C GLU A 87 -2.52 -11.05 -8.90
N GLY A 88 -2.09 -9.83 -8.56
CA GLY A 88 -0.78 -9.62 -7.98
C GLY A 88 -0.23 -8.22 -8.25
N TYR A 89 1.04 -8.15 -8.63
CA TYR A 89 1.75 -6.89 -8.85
C TYR A 89 2.51 -6.89 -10.16
N ARG A 90 2.29 -5.86 -10.98
CA ARG A 90 3.05 -5.65 -12.21
C ARG A 90 4.34 -4.88 -11.92
N TRP A 91 5.48 -5.35 -12.45
CA TRP A 91 6.70 -4.57 -12.48
C TRP A 91 6.56 -3.42 -13.49
N VAL A 92 6.46 -2.19 -12.98
CA VAL A 92 6.23 -1.01 -13.80
C VAL A 92 7.49 -0.63 -14.60
N PRO A 93 7.42 -0.51 -15.94
CA PRO A 93 8.50 0.03 -16.75
C PRO A 93 8.89 1.46 -16.33
N PRO A 94 10.17 1.87 -16.41
CA PRO A 94 10.61 3.16 -15.85
C PRO A 94 9.87 4.38 -16.42
N HIS A 95 9.55 4.35 -17.72
CA HIS A 95 8.85 5.43 -18.41
C HIS A 95 7.39 5.60 -17.96
N GLU A 96 6.79 4.61 -17.28
CA GLU A 96 5.43 4.70 -16.73
C GLU A 96 5.42 5.15 -15.26
N GLN A 97 6.54 5.03 -14.54
CA GLN A 97 6.58 5.23 -13.09
C GLN A 97 6.14 6.63 -12.66
N THR A 98 6.59 7.67 -13.37
CA THR A 98 6.22 9.07 -13.06
C THR A 98 4.71 9.25 -13.08
N ARG A 99 4.06 8.85 -14.17
CA ARG A 99 2.61 9.01 -14.31
C ARG A 99 1.86 8.17 -13.29
N ILE A 100 2.30 6.94 -13.01
CA ILE A 100 1.66 6.07 -12.02
C ILE A 100 1.77 6.68 -10.61
N ALA A 101 2.93 7.24 -10.25
CA ALA A 101 3.12 7.90 -8.97
C ALA A 101 2.25 9.16 -8.84
N GLU A 102 2.17 9.97 -9.89
CA GLU A 102 1.30 11.16 -9.94
C GLU A 102 -0.17 10.75 -9.80
N ASP A 103 -0.66 9.82 -10.61
CA ASP A 103 -2.05 9.34 -10.59
C ASP A 103 -2.43 8.79 -9.20
N ALA A 104 -1.54 8.01 -8.57
CA ALA A 104 -1.73 7.49 -7.22
C ALA A 104 -1.83 8.63 -6.20
N PHE A 105 -0.91 9.60 -6.23
CA PHE A 105 -0.93 10.75 -5.35
C PHE A 105 -2.20 11.59 -5.51
N GLN A 106 -2.63 11.88 -6.74
CA GLN A 106 -3.86 12.63 -7.01
C GLN A 106 -5.09 11.92 -6.43
N LYS A 107 -5.17 10.60 -6.60
CA LYS A 107 -6.26 9.78 -6.06
C LYS A 107 -6.29 9.82 -4.54
N ASP A 108 -5.14 9.68 -3.90
CA ASP A 108 -5.02 9.65 -2.44
C ASP A 108 -5.29 11.02 -1.82
N ALA A 109 -4.75 12.10 -2.40
CA ALA A 109 -5.07 13.45 -1.99
C ALA A 109 -6.58 13.74 -2.12
N GLY A 110 -7.18 13.36 -3.25
CA GLY A 110 -8.63 13.48 -3.44
C GLY A 110 -9.44 12.71 -2.40
N ARG A 111 -8.98 11.51 -2.00
CA ARG A 111 -9.61 10.71 -0.94
C ARG A 111 -9.47 11.36 0.43
N ALA A 112 -8.29 11.90 0.75
CA ALA A 112 -8.04 12.61 2.01
C ALA A 112 -8.94 13.84 2.15
N PHE A 113 -9.06 14.67 1.10
CA PHE A 113 -9.97 15.81 1.10
C PHE A 113 -11.44 15.40 1.31
N ARG A 114 -11.92 14.36 0.64
CA ARG A 114 -13.29 13.86 0.81
C ARG A 114 -13.53 13.34 2.24
N SER A 115 -12.58 12.59 2.78
CA SER A 115 -12.67 12.04 4.15
C SER A 115 -12.71 13.16 5.19
N ALA A 116 -11.83 14.15 5.09
CA ALA A 116 -11.81 15.30 5.98
C ALA A 116 -13.11 16.12 5.89
N ALA A 117 -13.59 16.40 4.67
CA ALA A 117 -14.84 17.14 4.46
C ALA A 117 -16.05 16.40 5.06
N TYR A 118 -16.09 15.09 4.91
CA TYR A 118 -17.13 14.25 5.52
C TYR A 118 -17.11 14.37 7.04
N LYS A 119 -15.95 14.22 7.68
CA LYS A 119 -15.82 14.37 9.14
C LYS A 119 -16.29 15.74 9.64
N LEU A 120 -15.87 16.82 8.98
CA LEU A 120 -16.26 18.18 9.35
C LEU A 120 -17.77 18.44 9.20
N LYS A 121 -18.39 17.87 8.17
CA LYS A 121 -19.85 17.98 7.92
C LYS A 121 -20.68 17.25 8.98
N HIS A 122 -20.14 16.18 9.55
CA HIS A 122 -20.86 15.31 10.49
C HIS A 122 -20.62 15.67 11.97
N VAL A 123 -20.16 16.90 12.24
CA VAL A 123 -20.07 17.43 13.61
C VAL A 123 -21.45 17.83 14.13
N ARG A 124 -21.75 17.50 15.38
CA ARG A 124 -23.01 17.87 16.04
C ARG A 124 -22.98 19.34 16.46
N LEU A 125 -23.27 20.24 15.52
CA LEU A 125 -23.18 21.69 15.74
C LEU A 125 -24.01 22.23 16.91
N SER A 126 -25.06 21.51 17.33
CA SER A 126 -25.89 21.86 18.50
C SER A 126 -25.18 21.67 19.83
N GLU A 127 -24.14 20.84 19.89
CA GLU A 127 -23.35 20.57 21.09
C GLU A 127 -22.13 21.51 21.21
N LEU A 128 -21.95 22.42 20.25
CA LEU A 128 -20.80 23.31 20.17
C LEU A 128 -21.10 24.70 20.75
N THR A 129 -20.07 25.31 21.36
CA THR A 129 -20.06 26.75 21.63
C THR A 129 -19.95 27.55 20.33
N ASP A 130 -20.20 28.86 20.38
CA ASP A 130 -20.10 29.72 19.20
C ASP A 130 -18.68 29.77 18.62
N ASP A 131 -17.66 29.75 19.48
CA ASP A 131 -16.26 29.72 19.04
C ASP A 131 -15.92 28.39 18.36
N GLN A 132 -16.39 27.26 18.91
CA GLN A 132 -16.21 25.95 18.28
C GLN A 132 -16.96 25.82 16.95
N ARG A 133 -18.14 26.44 16.83
CA ARG A 133 -18.87 26.53 15.56
C ARG A 133 -18.10 27.35 14.53
N ARG A 134 -17.52 28.49 14.94
CA ARG A 134 -16.67 29.31 14.08
C ARG A 134 -15.46 28.52 13.59
N GLU A 135 -14.76 27.82 14.48
CA GLU A 135 -13.62 26.97 14.13
C GLU A 135 -13.99 25.90 13.09
N ASN A 136 -15.15 25.24 13.24
CA ASN A 136 -15.61 24.26 12.27
C ASN A 136 -15.85 24.88 10.88
N VAL A 137 -16.52 26.04 10.82
CA VAL A 137 -16.77 26.77 9.55
C VAL A 137 -15.47 27.20 8.89
N ASP A 138 -14.52 27.70 9.68
CA ASP A 138 -13.19 28.10 9.19
C ASP A 138 -12.42 26.89 8.65
N ALA A 139 -12.46 25.75 9.34
CA ALA A 139 -11.85 24.51 8.89
C ALA A 139 -12.46 23.99 7.58
N VAL A 140 -13.78 24.04 7.43
CA VAL A 140 -14.48 23.68 6.18
C VAL A 140 -14.03 24.58 5.03
N THR A 141 -13.96 25.89 5.27
CA THR A 141 -13.54 26.89 4.27
C THR A 141 -12.09 26.68 3.85
N LYS A 142 -11.20 26.48 4.83
CA LYS A 142 -9.78 26.19 4.59
C LYS A 142 -9.60 24.93 3.75
N LEU A 143 -10.31 23.85 4.09
CA LEU A 143 -10.24 22.59 3.35
C LEU A 143 -10.72 22.74 1.90
N ALA A 144 -11.82 23.48 1.68
CA ALA A 144 -12.33 23.77 0.34
C ALA A 144 -11.33 24.55 -0.52
N SER A 145 -10.68 25.56 0.08
CA SER A 145 -9.62 26.34 -0.56
C SER A 145 -8.42 25.46 -0.94
N MET A 146 -7.90 24.66 0.00
CA MET A 146 -6.79 23.73 -0.24
C MET A 146 -7.09 22.76 -1.39
N ARG A 147 -8.31 22.19 -1.41
CA ARG A 147 -8.73 21.30 -2.50
C ARG A 147 -8.77 22.00 -3.85
N SER A 148 -9.24 23.25 -3.89
CA SER A 148 -9.30 24.05 -5.12
C SER A 148 -7.91 24.35 -5.67
N MET A 149 -6.99 24.80 -4.81
CA MET A 149 -5.60 25.06 -5.17
C MET A 149 -4.90 23.80 -5.68
N HIS A 150 -5.06 22.69 -4.98
CA HIS A 150 -4.49 21.40 -5.38
C HIS A 150 -5.00 20.95 -6.75
N ARG A 151 -6.31 21.07 -7.03
CA ARG A 151 -6.87 20.76 -8.35
C ARG A 151 -6.33 21.67 -9.46
N LYS A 152 -5.95 22.91 -9.15
CA LYS A 152 -5.37 23.85 -10.13
C LYS A 152 -3.92 23.52 -10.45
N GLN A 153 -3.14 23.05 -9.49
CA GLN A 153 -1.72 22.71 -9.67
C GLN A 153 -1.49 21.38 -10.41
N LEU A 154 -2.48 20.49 -10.40
CA LEU A 154 -2.46 19.19 -11.07
C LEU A 154 -3.10 19.19 -12.47
N ARG A 155 -3.46 20.38 -12.98
CA ARG A 155 -4.08 20.60 -14.29
C ARG A 155 -3.08 21.17 -15.28
#